data_AF-A0AAE0BPV1-F1
#
_entry.id   AF-A0AAE0BPV1-F1
#
_cell.length_a   1.000
_cell.length_b   1.000
_cell.length_c   1.000
_cell.angle_alpha   90.00
_cell.angle_beta   90.00
_cell.angle_gamma   90.00
#
_symmetry.space_group_name_H-M   'P 1'
#
loop_
_entity.id
_entity.type
_entity.pdbx_description
1 polymer ?
#
loop_
_entity_poly.entity_id
_entity_poly.type
_entity_poly.pdbx_seq_one_letter_code
_entity_poly.pdbx_strand_id
1 'polypeptide(L)'
;MSVTCLQLAQDLASWAAKFTVFEQARQLSKGKMAAELLAELASLDPRVGRDDYYDAEGEIWDMEGLQGDLRIAKGEAPSAGHPEEGCPAGSGTRAAELFAELARLDPRVGRDDYYDAAWETWDMEGLQGDLKIAKGEAPSAGHPEEGGPAGAGTSAAELFAELARGDLKIAKAEAHSAGHPEEGGPAGSGERAAELFAELARLDPRVGREDYYDAEGETWDMEGLQGDLKIAKAEAPGAGHPEEGGPAGSGKRAAELFAELARLDPRVGREDYYDAEGETWDMEGLQGDLKIARECAQTTAVHPQQPQLDTKKRKYPVTSIDAAK
;
A
#
# COMPACT_ATOMS: atom_id res chain seq x y z
N MET A 1 40.48 -26.32 -23.85
CA MET A 1 39.02 -26.07 -23.69
C MET A 1 38.33 -27.42 -23.64
N SER A 2 37.57 -27.69 -22.59
CA SER A 2 36.87 -28.97 -22.41
C SER A 2 35.65 -29.05 -23.32
N VAL A 3 35.31 -30.25 -23.79
CA VAL A 3 34.11 -30.55 -24.60
C VAL A 3 32.83 -29.98 -23.96
N THR A 4 32.79 -29.88 -22.63
CA THR A 4 31.67 -29.31 -21.87
C THR A 4 31.42 -27.82 -22.13
N CYS A 5 32.45 -27.01 -22.37
CA CYS A 5 32.28 -25.58 -22.65
C CYS A 5 31.66 -25.34 -24.03
N LEU A 6 31.99 -26.19 -25.01
CA LEU A 6 31.44 -26.09 -26.36
C LEU A 6 29.95 -26.47 -26.40
N GLN A 7 29.55 -27.50 -25.64
CA GLN A 7 28.15 -27.91 -25.53
C GLN A 7 27.29 -26.82 -24.89
N LEU A 8 27.75 -26.22 -23.78
CA LEU A 8 27.01 -25.14 -23.11
C LEU A 8 26.80 -23.93 -24.03
N ALA A 9 27.81 -23.56 -24.82
CA ALA A 9 27.69 -22.48 -25.79
C ALA A 9 26.67 -22.79 -26.91
N GLN A 10 26.60 -24.04 -27.37
CA GLN A 10 25.60 -24.48 -28.35
C GLN A 10 24.18 -24.48 -27.75
N ASP A 11 24.03 -24.92 -26.51
CA ASP A 11 22.73 -24.94 -25.83
C ASP A 11 22.21 -23.52 -25.58
N LEU A 12 23.07 -22.59 -25.18
CA LEU A 12 22.73 -21.17 -25.03
C LEU A 12 22.33 -20.53 -26.36
N ALA A 13 23.06 -20.81 -27.45
CA ALA A 13 22.71 -20.31 -28.78
C ALA A 13 21.37 -20.87 -29.26
N SER A 14 21.11 -22.16 -29.01
CA SER A 14 19.83 -22.82 -29.33
C SER A 14 18.68 -22.23 -28.52
N TRP A 15 18.89 -21.95 -27.24
CA TRP A 15 17.90 -21.31 -26.38
C TRP A 15 17.59 -19.88 -26.83
N ALA A 16 18.61 -19.07 -27.12
CA ALA A 16 18.44 -17.71 -27.62
C ALA A 16 17.64 -17.67 -28.93
N ALA A 17 17.93 -18.58 -29.88
CA ALA A 17 17.18 -18.67 -31.13
C ALA A 17 15.70 -19.02 -30.90
N LYS A 18 15.41 -19.96 -29.99
CA LYS A 18 14.02 -20.31 -29.63
C LYS A 18 13.30 -19.15 -28.95
N PHE A 19 14.00 -18.42 -28.08
CA PHE A 19 13.46 -17.25 -27.41
C PHE A 19 13.08 -16.15 -28.41
N THR A 20 13.93 -15.86 -29.40
CA THR A 20 13.61 -14.89 -30.46
C THR A 20 12.36 -15.30 -31.25
N VAL A 21 12.22 -16.57 -31.62
CA VAL A 21 11.02 -17.06 -32.34
C VAL A 21 9.77 -16.94 -31.48
N PHE A 22 9.87 -17.24 -30.18
CA PHE A 22 8.76 -17.09 -29.25
C PHE A 22 8.31 -15.63 -29.09
N GLU A 23 9.26 -14.70 -28.88
CA GLU A 23 8.95 -13.27 -28.79
C GLU A 23 8.36 -12.75 -30.11
N GLN A 24 8.88 -13.18 -31.26
CA GLN A 24 8.28 -12.83 -32.55
C GLN A 24 6.85 -13.34 -32.69
N ALA A 25 6.57 -14.58 -32.26
CA ALA A 25 5.20 -15.12 -32.25
C ALA A 25 4.28 -14.35 -31.30
N ARG A 26 4.78 -13.93 -30.14
CA ARG A 26 4.06 -13.10 -29.17
C ARG A 26 3.72 -11.74 -29.75
N GLN A 27 4.67 -11.08 -30.42
CA GLN A 27 4.44 -9.79 -31.07
C GLN A 27 3.43 -9.89 -32.22
N LEU A 28 3.50 -10.94 -33.04
CA LEU A 28 2.50 -11.21 -34.08
C LEU A 28 1.10 -11.46 -33.49
N SER A 29 1.02 -12.13 -32.33
CA SER A 29 -0.26 -12.33 -31.63
C SER A 29 -0.83 -11.02 -31.11
N LYS A 30 0.01 -10.16 -30.51
CA LYS A 30 -0.39 -8.82 -30.04
C LYS A 30 -0.89 -7.96 -31.20
N GLY A 31 -0.16 -7.92 -32.31
CA GLY A 31 -0.55 -7.13 -33.48
C GLY A 31 -1.89 -7.58 -34.10
N LYS A 32 -2.20 -8.89 -34.09
CA LYS A 32 -3.52 -9.39 -34.52
C LYS A 32 -4.63 -8.96 -33.58
N MET A 33 -4.43 -9.13 -32.27
CA MET A 33 -5.42 -8.71 -31.26
C MET A 33 -5.66 -7.19 -31.32
N ALA A 34 -4.61 -6.40 -31.46
CA ALA A 34 -4.70 -4.95 -31.59
C ALA A 34 -5.48 -4.53 -32.85
N ALA A 35 -5.23 -5.19 -33.99
CA ALA A 35 -5.95 -4.93 -35.23
C ALA A 35 -7.45 -5.31 -35.13
N GLU A 36 -7.77 -6.39 -34.43
CA GLU A 36 -9.17 -6.79 -34.16
C GLU A 36 -9.89 -5.78 -33.27
N LEU A 37 -9.27 -5.37 -32.17
CA LEU A 37 -9.83 -4.37 -31.27
C LEU A 37 -9.94 -3.00 -31.95
N LEU A 38 -8.97 -2.60 -32.78
CA LEU A 38 -9.03 -1.34 -33.54
C LEU A 38 -10.18 -1.39 -34.54
N ALA A 39 -10.38 -2.51 -35.24
CA ALA A 39 -11.50 -2.67 -36.16
C ALA A 39 -12.85 -2.59 -35.43
N GLU A 40 -12.93 -3.15 -34.23
CA GLU A 40 -14.10 -3.04 -33.37
C GLU A 40 -14.34 -1.58 -32.93
N LEU A 41 -13.31 -0.89 -32.44
CA LEU A 41 -13.39 0.51 -32.02
C LEU A 41 -13.76 1.43 -33.19
N ALA A 42 -13.14 1.27 -34.36
CA ALA A 42 -13.43 2.03 -35.58
C ALA A 42 -14.86 1.81 -36.09
N SER A 43 -15.49 0.68 -35.76
CA SER A 43 -16.90 0.43 -36.07
C SER A 43 -17.86 1.24 -35.19
N LEU A 44 -17.43 1.61 -33.97
CA LEU A 44 -18.18 2.43 -33.01
C LEU A 44 -17.86 3.93 -33.18
N ASP A 45 -16.60 4.28 -33.36
CA ASP A 45 -16.11 5.63 -33.66
C ASP A 45 -15.20 5.65 -34.90
N PRO A 46 -15.74 6.01 -36.09
CA PRO A 46 -14.97 6.07 -37.34
C PRO A 46 -13.84 7.10 -37.38
N ARG A 47 -13.70 7.96 -36.36
CA ARG A 47 -12.61 8.95 -36.28
C ARG A 47 -11.30 8.33 -35.81
N VAL A 48 -11.41 7.22 -35.09
CA VAL A 48 -10.28 6.51 -34.52
C VAL A 48 -9.51 5.79 -35.62
N GLY A 49 -8.21 6.07 -35.69
CA GLY A 49 -7.29 5.52 -36.68
C GLY A 49 -6.19 4.67 -36.05
N ARG A 50 -5.40 4.02 -36.92
CA ARG A 50 -4.23 3.26 -36.47
C ARG A 50 -3.19 4.16 -35.78
N ASP A 51 -3.03 5.39 -36.26
CA ASP A 51 -2.00 6.32 -35.78
C ASP A 51 -2.26 6.82 -34.35
N ASP A 52 -3.47 6.61 -33.80
CA ASP A 52 -3.82 6.98 -32.44
C ASP A 52 -3.25 6.00 -31.39
N TYR A 53 -2.98 4.74 -31.76
CA TYR A 53 -2.51 3.70 -30.83
C TYR A 53 -1.27 2.93 -31.30
N TYR A 54 -0.82 3.13 -32.54
CA TYR A 54 0.35 2.45 -33.07
C TYR A 54 1.53 3.41 -33.18
N ASP A 55 2.56 3.16 -32.39
CA ASP A 55 3.84 3.83 -32.50
C ASP A 55 4.67 3.15 -33.61
N ALA A 56 4.91 3.88 -34.69
CA ALA A 56 5.66 3.39 -35.85
C ALA A 56 7.16 3.29 -35.56
N GLU A 57 7.71 4.15 -34.70
CA GLU A 57 9.10 4.13 -34.27
C GLU A 57 9.39 2.95 -33.34
N GLY A 58 8.44 2.64 -32.45
CA GLY A 58 8.52 1.51 -31.51
C GLY A 58 8.05 0.17 -32.07
N GLU A 59 7.30 0.18 -33.18
CA GLU A 59 6.48 -0.97 -33.63
C GLU A 59 5.56 -1.52 -32.52
N ILE A 60 5.13 -0.68 -31.58
CA ILE A 60 4.36 -1.05 -30.39
C ILE A 60 2.93 -0.54 -30.50
N TRP A 61 1.98 -1.37 -30.05
CA TRP A 61 0.58 -0.99 -29.89
C TRP A 61 0.31 -0.58 -28.44
N ASP A 62 -0.35 0.57 -28.25
CA ASP A 62 -0.97 0.96 -27.00
C ASP A 62 -2.28 0.17 -26.79
N MET A 63 -2.13 -1.04 -26.26
CA MET A 63 -3.26 -1.93 -25.98
C MET A 63 -4.18 -1.38 -24.88
N GLU A 64 -3.64 -0.58 -23.96
CA GLU A 64 -4.40 -0.08 -22.81
C GLU A 64 -5.31 1.06 -23.23
N GLY A 65 -4.79 2.05 -23.96
CA GLY A 65 -5.58 3.12 -24.54
C GLY A 65 -6.70 2.57 -25.44
N LEU A 66 -6.36 1.58 -26.26
CA LEU A 66 -7.31 0.98 -27.20
C LEU A 66 -8.44 0.20 -26.49
N GLN A 67 -8.12 -0.56 -25.43
CA GLN A 67 -9.13 -1.23 -24.60
C GLN A 67 -9.97 -0.23 -23.79
N GLY A 68 -9.36 0.84 -23.29
CA GLY A 68 -10.02 1.93 -22.57
C GLY A 68 -11.06 2.63 -23.44
N ASP A 69 -10.66 3.04 -24.63
CA ASP A 69 -11.55 3.72 -25.58
C ASP A 69 -12.64 2.79 -26.11
N LEU A 70 -12.35 1.50 -26.31
CA LEU A 70 -13.37 0.50 -26.66
C LEU A 70 -14.44 0.36 -25.57
N ARG A 71 -14.04 0.38 -24.29
CA ARG A 71 -14.97 0.34 -23.15
C ARG A 71 -15.87 1.58 -23.14
N ILE A 72 -15.27 2.75 -23.31
CA ILE A 72 -15.99 4.04 -23.38
C ILE A 72 -16.96 4.03 -24.56
N ALA A 73 -16.53 3.61 -25.75
CA ALA A 73 -17.35 3.56 -26.95
C ALA A 73 -18.51 2.56 -26.83
N LYS A 74 -18.33 1.46 -26.11
CA LYS A 74 -19.41 0.50 -25.79
C LYS A 74 -20.43 1.03 -24.79
N GLY A 75 -20.18 2.18 -24.18
CA GLY A 75 -21.03 2.71 -23.10
C GLY A 75 -20.97 1.85 -21.84
N GLU A 76 -19.96 0.98 -21.73
CA GLU A 76 -19.59 0.39 -20.46
C GLU A 76 -19.05 1.56 -19.64
N ALA A 77 -19.86 2.03 -18.68
CA ALA A 77 -19.44 3.07 -17.75
C ALA A 77 -18.05 2.69 -17.26
N PRO A 78 -17.07 3.62 -17.26
CA PRO A 78 -15.73 3.31 -16.80
C PRO A 78 -15.90 2.69 -15.41
N SER A 79 -15.69 1.37 -15.32
CA SER A 79 -15.51 0.72 -14.04
C SER A 79 -14.42 1.53 -13.38
N ALA A 80 -14.71 2.14 -12.24
CA ALA A 80 -13.85 3.10 -11.58
C ALA A 80 -12.56 2.42 -11.08
N GLY A 81 -11.66 2.11 -12.02
CA GLY A 81 -10.34 1.53 -11.89
C GLY A 81 -9.66 1.70 -13.26
N HIS A 82 -8.41 2.10 -13.38
CA HIS A 82 -7.28 2.08 -12.46
C HIS A 82 -6.32 3.15 -13.00
N PRO A 83 -5.88 4.16 -12.25
CA PRO A 83 -4.59 4.76 -12.53
C PRO A 83 -3.52 3.81 -11.98
N GLU A 84 -2.79 3.11 -12.86
CA GLU A 84 -1.43 2.66 -12.52
C GLU A 84 -0.56 3.93 -12.52
N GLU A 85 0.21 4.27 -11.49
CA GLU A 85 1.12 3.43 -10.71
C GLU A 85 1.04 3.68 -9.18
N GLY A 86 1.06 2.59 -8.39
CA GLY A 86 1.86 2.55 -7.17
C GLY A 86 1.34 3.14 -5.85
N CYS A 87 0.11 3.63 -5.71
CA CYS A 87 -0.43 4.06 -4.42
C CYS A 87 -1.80 3.43 -4.10
N PRO A 88 -2.07 2.97 -2.86
CA PRO A 88 -3.36 2.38 -2.50
C PRO A 88 -4.48 3.42 -2.65
N ALA A 89 -5.24 3.29 -3.75
CA ALA A 89 -6.25 4.23 -4.22
C ALA A 89 -7.49 4.42 -3.30
N GLY A 90 -7.47 3.88 -2.08
CA GLY A 90 -8.43 4.23 -1.03
C GLY A 90 -8.01 5.43 -0.17
N SER A 91 -6.74 5.85 -0.25
CA SER A 91 -6.20 6.95 0.56
C SER A 91 -6.63 8.32 0.04
N GLY A 92 -6.51 8.57 -1.26
CA GLY A 92 -6.65 9.92 -1.83
C GLY A 92 -8.05 10.52 -1.70
N THR A 93 -9.10 9.73 -1.90
CA THR A 93 -10.50 10.19 -1.73
C THR A 93 -10.79 10.54 -0.28
N ARG A 94 -10.40 9.67 0.65
CA ARG A 94 -10.57 9.90 2.09
C ARG A 94 -9.74 11.09 2.58
N ALA A 95 -8.51 11.25 2.09
CA ALA A 95 -7.64 12.36 2.46
C ALA A 95 -8.21 13.71 2.00
N ALA A 96 -8.69 13.77 0.75
CA ALA A 96 -9.32 14.96 0.20
C ALA A 96 -10.62 15.33 0.97
N GLU A 97 -11.41 14.33 1.40
CA GLU A 97 -12.58 14.54 2.25
C GLU A 97 -12.20 15.08 3.63
N LEU A 98 -11.19 14.51 4.29
CA LEU A 98 -10.68 14.99 5.58
C LEU A 98 -10.13 16.43 5.47
N PHE A 99 -9.41 16.75 4.40
CA PHE A 99 -8.92 18.09 4.13
C PHE A 99 -10.06 19.08 3.89
N ALA A 100 -11.06 18.70 3.10
CA ALA A 100 -12.24 19.55 2.87
C ALA A 100 -13.00 19.82 4.18
N GLU A 101 -13.04 18.85 5.10
CA GLU A 101 -13.61 19.03 6.43
C GLU A 101 -12.76 19.98 7.29
N LEU A 102 -11.44 19.79 7.31
CA LEU A 102 -10.51 20.64 8.07
C LEU A 102 -10.54 22.09 7.57
N ALA A 103 -10.48 22.31 6.25
CA ALA A 103 -10.54 23.65 5.63
C ALA A 103 -11.86 24.38 5.90
N ARG A 104 -12.95 23.65 6.22
CA ARG A 104 -14.21 24.26 6.67
C ARG A 104 -14.17 24.71 8.13
N LEU A 105 -13.40 24.03 8.98
CA LEU A 105 -13.26 24.36 10.40
C LEU A 105 -12.19 25.44 10.63
N ASP A 106 -11.06 25.34 9.93
CA ASP A 106 -9.99 26.33 9.94
C ASP A 106 -9.64 26.78 8.51
N PRO A 107 -10.11 27.96 8.06
CA PRO A 107 -9.80 28.47 6.73
C PRO A 107 -8.32 28.83 6.49
N ARG A 108 -7.45 28.72 7.49
CA ARG A 108 -6.03 29.06 7.37
C ARG A 108 -5.16 27.91 6.86
N VAL A 109 -5.63 26.66 6.97
CA VAL A 109 -4.91 25.51 6.44
C VAL A 109 -4.92 25.52 4.92
N GLY A 110 -3.73 25.41 4.33
CA GLY A 110 -3.53 25.27 2.89
C GLY A 110 -3.45 23.81 2.48
N ARG A 111 -3.72 23.55 1.20
CA ARG A 111 -3.52 22.20 0.64
C ARG A 111 -2.04 21.78 0.73
N ASP A 112 -1.12 22.73 0.54
CA ASP A 112 0.32 22.50 0.51
C ASP A 112 0.89 22.09 1.89
N ASP A 113 0.15 22.30 2.99
CA ASP A 113 0.56 21.87 4.33
C ASP A 113 0.42 20.34 4.53
N TYR A 114 -0.44 19.69 3.73
CA TYR A 114 -0.77 18.26 3.90
C TYR A 114 -0.64 17.44 2.61
N TYR A 115 -0.55 18.08 1.44
CA TYR A 115 -0.41 17.38 0.17
C TYR A 115 0.97 17.63 -0.41
N ASP A 116 1.76 16.57 -0.51
CA ASP A 116 3.06 16.63 -1.17
C ASP A 116 2.88 16.35 -2.66
N ALA A 117 3.02 17.40 -3.47
CA ALA A 117 2.88 17.32 -4.92
C ALA A 117 4.00 16.51 -5.59
N ALA A 118 5.18 16.36 -4.96
CA ALA A 118 6.28 15.59 -5.53
C ALA A 118 6.00 14.08 -5.43
N TRP A 119 5.26 13.66 -4.41
CA TRP A 119 4.93 12.26 -4.15
C TRP A 119 3.47 11.92 -4.43
N GLU A 120 2.67 12.93 -4.79
CA GLU A 120 1.21 12.83 -4.94
C GLU A 120 0.50 12.21 -3.73
N THR A 121 1.07 12.37 -2.54
CA THR A 121 0.56 11.76 -1.30
C THR A 121 0.04 12.81 -0.33
N TRP A 122 -0.88 12.37 0.53
CA TRP A 122 -1.40 13.17 1.63
C TRP A 122 -0.77 12.73 2.96
N ASP A 123 -0.37 13.68 3.79
CA ASP A 123 -0.07 13.46 5.20
C ASP A 123 -1.36 13.21 5.98
N MET A 124 -1.76 11.94 6.02
CA MET A 124 -2.97 11.49 6.71
C MET A 124 -2.89 11.65 8.23
N GLU A 125 -1.69 11.60 8.81
CA GLU A 125 -1.51 11.71 10.26
C GLU A 125 -1.66 13.15 10.71
N GLY A 126 -1.01 14.09 10.02
CA GLY A 126 -1.19 15.53 10.21
C GLY A 126 -2.65 15.95 10.04
N LEU A 127 -3.29 15.53 8.94
CA LEU A 127 -4.71 15.83 8.66
C LEU A 127 -5.65 15.36 9.78
N GLN A 128 -5.48 14.13 10.27
CA GLN A 128 -6.33 13.59 11.34
C GLN A 128 -6.06 14.25 12.69
N GLY A 129 -4.79 14.58 12.98
CA GLY A 129 -4.39 15.29 14.18
C GLY A 129 -5.03 16.67 14.26
N ASP A 130 -4.87 17.47 13.20
CA ASP A 130 -5.41 18.82 13.15
C ASP A 130 -6.93 18.85 13.08
N LEU A 131 -7.56 17.87 12.43
CA LEU A 131 -9.02 17.73 12.43
C LEU A 131 -9.57 17.45 13.83
N LYS A 132 -8.89 16.64 14.67
CA LYS A 132 -9.29 16.44 16.08
C LYS A 132 -9.19 17.74 16.88
N ILE A 133 -8.08 18.46 16.72
CA ILE A 133 -7.86 19.75 17.39
C ILE A 133 -8.93 20.77 16.97
N ALA A 134 -9.21 20.88 15.66
CA ALA A 134 -10.20 21.80 15.10
C ALA A 134 -11.64 21.45 15.52
N LYS A 135 -11.95 20.17 15.70
CA LYS A 135 -13.25 19.71 16.25
C LYS A 135 -13.43 19.98 17.74
N GLY A 136 -12.39 20.46 18.42
CA GLY A 136 -12.41 20.66 19.87
C GLY A 136 -12.40 19.34 20.65
N GLU A 137 -12.06 18.23 19.99
CA GLU A 137 -11.67 16.99 20.66
C GLU A 137 -10.27 17.22 21.20
N ALA A 138 -10.20 17.90 22.35
CA ALA A 138 -8.94 18.07 23.05
C ALA A 138 -8.26 16.70 23.14
N PRO A 139 -6.97 16.58 22.76
CA PRO A 139 -6.26 15.32 22.93
C PRO A 139 -6.42 14.94 24.40
N SER A 140 -7.13 13.83 24.63
CA SER A 140 -7.27 13.27 25.97
C SER A 140 -5.86 13.06 26.45
N ALA A 141 -5.39 13.95 27.32
CA ALA A 141 -4.04 13.98 27.83
C ALA A 141 -3.75 12.59 28.40
N GLY A 142 -3.07 11.77 27.60
CA GLY A 142 -2.51 10.51 28.04
C GLY A 142 -1.57 10.86 29.18
N HIS A 143 -1.91 10.36 30.34
CA HIS A 143 -1.14 10.38 31.57
C HIS A 143 0.38 10.33 31.30
N PRO A 144 1.19 11.27 31.84
CA PRO A 144 2.54 10.90 32.22
C PRO A 144 2.40 9.90 33.37
N GLU A 145 2.64 8.61 33.13
CA GLU A 145 2.97 7.69 34.22
C GLU A 145 4.37 8.05 34.73
N GLU A 146 4.41 9.06 35.60
CA GLU A 146 5.33 9.07 36.72
C GLU A 146 4.91 7.93 37.67
N GLY A 147 5.67 6.85 37.63
CA GLY A 147 5.60 5.74 38.58
C GLY A 147 6.99 5.16 38.78
N GLY A 148 7.84 5.86 39.53
CA GLY A 148 9.18 5.39 39.88
C GLY A 148 9.17 4.10 40.72
N PRO A 149 10.36 3.53 40.94
CA PRO A 149 10.75 3.36 42.33
C PRO A 149 12.10 4.03 42.62
N ALA A 150 12.19 4.51 43.85
CA ALA A 150 13.33 5.17 44.45
C ALA A 150 14.68 4.48 44.15
N GLY A 151 15.57 5.23 43.51
CA GLY A 151 17.01 4.95 43.41
C GLY A 151 17.77 6.23 43.70
N ALA A 152 18.68 6.17 44.66
CA ALA A 152 19.40 7.30 45.23
C ALA A 152 20.18 8.12 44.19
N GLY A 153 20.31 9.41 44.50
CA GLY A 153 20.70 10.45 43.56
C GLY A 153 22.15 10.43 43.09
N THR A 154 22.30 10.89 41.86
CA THR A 154 23.49 11.53 41.32
C THR A 154 22.99 12.81 40.67
N SER A 155 23.35 13.94 41.28
CA SER A 155 22.90 15.25 40.81
C SER A 155 23.53 15.55 39.45
N ALA A 156 22.81 16.26 38.57
CA ALA A 156 23.33 16.69 37.26
C ALA A 156 24.66 17.47 37.35
N ALA A 157 25.04 17.98 38.52
CA ALA A 157 26.33 18.61 38.76
C ALA A 157 27.52 17.60 38.80
N GLU A 158 27.29 16.32 39.13
CA GLU A 158 28.34 15.28 39.11
C GLU A 158 28.67 14.79 37.70
N LEU A 159 27.68 14.73 36.80
CA LEU A 159 27.89 14.35 35.40
C LEU A 159 28.76 15.37 34.64
N PHE A 160 28.64 16.68 34.95
CA PHE A 160 29.51 17.70 34.37
C PHE A 160 30.93 17.70 34.96
N ALA A 161 31.13 17.21 36.19
CA ALA A 161 32.43 17.13 36.83
C ALA A 161 33.28 15.91 36.35
N GLU A 162 32.65 14.94 35.70
CA GLU A 162 33.33 13.76 35.13
C GLU A 162 33.77 14.01 33.68
N LEU A 163 33.05 14.85 32.92
CA LEU A 163 33.47 15.27 31.58
C LEU A 163 34.73 16.17 31.59
N ALA A 164 34.98 16.88 32.70
CA ALA A 164 36.15 17.74 32.86
C ALA A 164 37.46 16.99 33.18
N ARG A 165 37.41 15.66 33.41
CA ARG A 165 38.59 14.83 33.76
C ARG A 165 38.98 13.82 32.67
N GLY A 166 38.29 13.83 31.53
CA GLY A 166 38.59 12.99 30.36
C GLY A 166 39.71 13.58 29.50
N ASP A 167 40.95 13.24 29.88
CA ASP A 167 42.20 13.52 29.16
C ASP A 167 42.27 12.68 27.85
N LEU A 168 41.45 13.02 26.86
CA LEU A 168 41.48 12.40 25.53
C LEU A 168 42.49 13.14 24.64
N LYS A 169 43.70 12.58 24.57
CA LYS A 169 44.68 12.85 23.52
C LYS A 169 44.14 12.39 22.18
N ILE A 170 43.35 13.23 21.52
CA ILE A 170 43.05 13.06 20.10
C ILE A 170 44.31 13.46 19.34
N ALA A 171 45.01 12.43 18.86
CA ALA A 171 46.14 12.58 17.98
C ALA A 171 45.69 13.31 16.70
N LYS A 172 46.38 14.42 16.45
CA LYS A 172 46.36 15.21 15.22
C LYS A 172 46.64 14.31 14.02
N ALA A 173 45.60 13.91 13.30
CA ALA A 173 45.71 13.39 11.93
C ALA A 173 45.57 14.57 10.98
N GLU A 174 46.65 14.82 10.23
CA GLU A 174 46.77 15.92 9.29
C GLU A 174 45.92 15.67 8.04
N ALA A 175 45.23 16.73 7.63
CA ALA A 175 44.37 16.81 6.48
C ALA A 175 45.15 16.72 5.17
N HIS A 176 44.65 15.89 4.25
CA HIS A 176 44.75 16.10 2.80
C HIS A 176 43.60 15.37 2.11
N SER A 177 42.52 16.08 1.78
CA SER A 177 41.95 16.05 0.43
C SER A 177 40.91 17.15 0.30
N ALA A 178 41.09 17.98 -0.72
CA ALA A 178 40.22 19.08 -1.06
C ALA A 178 39.18 18.59 -2.08
N GLY A 179 37.91 18.97 -1.84
CA GLY A 179 36.94 19.19 -2.92
C GLY A 179 35.73 18.26 -2.92
N HIS A 180 34.68 18.61 -2.18
CA HIS A 180 33.42 19.18 -2.72
C HIS A 180 32.47 19.42 -1.54
N PRO A 181 31.98 20.64 -1.26
CA PRO A 181 30.83 20.80 -0.37
C PRO A 181 29.57 20.51 -1.18
N GLU A 182 29.10 19.27 -1.15
CA GLU A 182 27.72 18.98 -1.55
C GLU A 182 26.78 19.46 -0.45
N GLU A 183 25.76 20.18 -0.90
CA GLU A 183 24.76 20.89 -0.11
C GLU A 183 23.90 19.92 0.73
N GLY A 184 23.48 20.42 1.89
CA GLY A 184 22.63 19.78 2.90
C GLY A 184 21.68 18.70 2.39
N GLY A 185 22.06 17.44 2.65
CA GLY A 185 21.12 16.32 2.61
C GLY A 185 19.98 16.54 3.62
N PRO A 186 18.76 16.09 3.31
CA PRO A 186 17.61 16.25 4.18
C PRO A 186 17.85 15.54 5.51
N ALA A 187 17.82 16.30 6.61
CA ALA A 187 18.03 15.82 7.97
C ALA A 187 17.14 14.62 8.39
N GLY A 188 16.07 14.32 7.64
CA GLY A 188 15.17 13.19 7.89
C GLY A 188 15.69 11.82 7.43
N SER A 189 16.73 11.74 6.60
CA SER A 189 17.22 10.43 6.13
C SER A 189 17.91 9.62 7.23
N GLY A 190 18.57 10.29 8.19
CA GLY A 190 19.32 9.64 9.26
C GLY A 190 18.43 8.98 10.32
N GLU A 191 17.30 9.61 10.67
CA GLU A 191 16.36 9.06 11.65
C GLU A 191 15.69 7.79 11.12
N ARG A 192 15.19 7.84 9.87
CA ARG A 192 14.57 6.67 9.22
C ARG A 192 15.55 5.50 9.07
N ALA A 193 16.81 5.77 8.73
CA ALA A 193 17.82 4.74 8.62
C ALA A 193 18.13 4.08 9.98
N ALA A 194 18.21 4.88 11.05
CA ALA A 194 18.42 4.38 12.39
C ALA A 194 17.24 3.50 12.89
N GLU A 195 16.00 3.85 12.53
CA GLU A 195 14.81 3.03 12.82
C GLU A 195 14.85 1.69 12.10
N LEU A 196 15.14 1.69 10.79
CA LEU A 196 15.25 0.46 9.99
C LEU A 196 16.37 -0.45 10.51
N PHE A 197 17.52 0.13 10.88
CA PHE A 197 18.61 -0.63 11.50
C PHE A 197 18.20 -1.21 12.86
N ALA A 198 17.50 -0.44 13.71
CA ALA A 198 17.02 -0.95 14.99
C ALA A 198 16.02 -2.11 14.82
N GLU A 199 15.18 -2.07 13.79
CA GLU A 199 14.28 -3.18 13.43
C GLU A 199 15.07 -4.40 12.95
N LEU A 200 16.05 -4.22 12.07
CA LEU A 200 16.90 -5.29 11.55
C LEU A 200 17.71 -5.96 12.67
N ALA A 201 18.34 -5.18 13.55
CA ALA A 201 19.13 -5.68 14.67
C ALA A 201 18.30 -6.47 15.70
N ARG A 202 16.98 -6.25 15.76
CA ARG A 202 16.05 -7.08 16.56
C ARG A 202 15.77 -8.43 15.91
N LEU A 203 15.75 -8.49 14.59
CA LEU A 203 15.48 -9.72 13.83
C LEU A 203 16.73 -10.56 13.66
N ASP A 204 17.87 -9.93 13.35
CA ASP A 204 19.18 -10.58 13.27
C ASP A 204 20.19 -9.87 14.17
N PRO A 205 20.52 -10.43 15.36
CA PRO A 205 21.51 -9.85 16.27
C PRO A 205 22.95 -9.83 15.74
N ARG A 206 23.22 -10.38 14.55
CA ARG A 206 24.56 -10.45 13.95
C ARG A 206 24.91 -9.22 13.12
N VAL A 207 23.92 -8.45 12.68
CA VAL A 207 24.15 -7.24 11.89
C VAL A 207 24.80 -6.14 12.75
N GLY A 208 25.90 -5.57 12.25
CA GLY A 208 26.62 -4.46 12.87
C GLY A 208 26.22 -3.13 12.26
N ARG A 209 26.44 -2.03 12.99
CA ARG A 209 26.18 -0.68 12.45
C ARG A 209 27.14 -0.38 11.30
N GLU A 210 28.35 -0.91 11.37
CA GLU A 210 29.43 -0.74 10.41
C GLU A 210 29.14 -1.37 9.04
N ASP A 211 28.19 -2.30 8.96
CA ASP A 211 27.79 -2.94 7.71
C ASP A 211 26.94 -2.00 6.83
N TYR A 212 26.28 -1.00 7.43
CA TYR A 212 25.33 -0.11 6.75
C TYR A 212 25.59 1.38 6.95
N TYR A 213 26.44 1.77 7.90
CA TYR A 213 26.73 3.18 8.17
C TYR A 213 28.18 3.50 7.83
N ASP A 214 28.36 4.39 6.85
CA ASP A 214 29.67 4.95 6.52
C ASP A 214 29.98 6.14 7.44
N ALA A 215 30.94 5.93 8.34
CA ALA A 215 31.37 6.96 9.29
C ALA A 215 32.17 8.10 8.63
N GLU A 216 32.81 7.87 7.48
CA GLU A 216 33.55 8.92 6.76
C GLU A 216 32.58 9.81 5.97
N GLY A 217 31.53 9.22 5.40
CA GLY A 217 30.46 9.94 4.68
C GLY A 217 29.31 10.45 5.54
N GLU A 218 29.22 10.02 6.81
CA GLU A 218 28.05 10.20 7.69
C GLU A 218 26.71 9.73 7.05
N THR A 219 26.77 8.76 6.13
CA THR A 219 25.63 8.28 5.33
C THR A 219 25.27 6.83 5.65
N TRP A 220 23.99 6.50 5.51
CA TRP A 220 23.49 5.14 5.61
C TRP A 220 23.25 4.51 4.23
N ASP A 221 23.61 3.23 4.08
CA ASP A 221 23.20 2.40 2.95
C ASP A 221 21.74 1.96 3.14
N MET A 222 20.83 2.79 2.62
CA MET A 222 19.38 2.55 2.70
C MET A 222 18.94 1.33 1.89
N GLU A 223 19.61 1.03 0.78
CA GLU A 223 19.25 -0.10 -0.08
C GLU A 223 19.64 -1.43 0.57
N GLY A 224 20.86 -1.50 1.12
CA GLY A 224 21.32 -2.64 1.91
C GLY A 224 20.42 -2.91 3.13
N LEU A 225 20.11 -1.87 3.92
CA LEU A 225 19.22 -1.99 5.09
C LEU A 225 17.84 -2.55 4.72
N GLN A 226 17.22 -2.03 3.65
CA GLN A 226 15.90 -2.49 3.22
C GLN A 226 15.93 -3.91 2.66
N GLY A 227 16.98 -4.26 1.91
CA GLY A 227 17.20 -5.60 1.38
C GLY A 227 17.31 -6.64 2.49
N ASP A 228 18.19 -6.39 3.45
CA ASP A 228 18.43 -7.34 4.55
C ASP A 228 17.26 -7.38 5.54
N LEU A 229 16.56 -6.27 5.77
CA LEU A 229 15.31 -6.28 6.55
C LEU A 229 14.23 -7.15 5.91
N LYS A 230 14.13 -7.16 4.58
CA LYS A 230 13.19 -8.04 3.87
C LYS A 230 13.56 -9.51 4.03
N ILE A 231 14.85 -9.84 3.92
CA ILE A 231 15.36 -11.21 4.11
C ILE A 231 15.16 -11.65 5.56
N ALA A 232 15.57 -10.84 6.53
CA ALA A 232 15.42 -11.11 7.96
C ALA A 232 13.95 -11.26 8.37
N LYS A 233 13.03 -10.46 7.79
CA LYS A 233 11.58 -10.64 7.98
C LYS A 233 11.09 -11.96 7.37
N ALA A 234 11.60 -12.38 6.22
CA ALA A 234 11.22 -13.67 5.64
C ALA A 234 11.75 -14.87 6.44
N GLU A 235 12.93 -14.74 7.06
CA GLU A 235 13.56 -15.80 7.85
C GLU A 235 13.12 -15.83 9.32
N ALA A 236 12.61 -14.71 9.84
CA ALA A 236 12.16 -14.64 11.22
C ALA A 236 11.04 -15.65 11.47
N PRO A 237 11.13 -16.50 12.52
CA PRO A 237 10.25 -17.66 12.77
C PRO A 237 8.79 -17.33 13.16
N GLY A 238 8.25 -16.20 12.70
CA GLY A 238 6.87 -15.78 12.88
C GLY A 238 6.37 -14.77 11.84
N ALA A 239 7.25 -14.27 10.96
CA ALA A 239 6.87 -13.41 9.85
C ALA A 239 6.73 -14.30 8.60
N GLY A 240 5.68 -15.12 8.61
CA GLY A 240 5.36 -16.00 7.49
C GLY A 240 5.07 -15.19 6.22
N HIS A 241 6.07 -15.08 5.34
CA HIS A 241 5.78 -15.05 3.92
C HIS A 241 5.11 -16.38 3.55
N PRO A 242 4.05 -16.38 2.74
CA PRO A 242 3.40 -17.59 2.27
C PRO A 242 4.31 -18.25 1.24
N GLU A 243 5.37 -18.91 1.70
CA GLU A 243 5.98 -19.96 0.89
C GLU A 243 4.95 -21.10 0.77
N GLU A 244 4.74 -21.49 -0.48
CA GLU A 244 4.10 -22.73 -0.93
C GLU A 244 4.72 -23.94 -0.22
N GLY A 245 4.29 -24.20 1.00
CA GLY A 245 4.99 -25.11 1.91
C GLY A 245 4.05 -25.86 2.85
N GLY A 246 3.01 -26.48 2.30
CA GLY A 246 2.30 -27.60 2.95
C GLY A 246 0.81 -27.37 3.27
N PRO A 247 -0.08 -28.31 2.90
CA PRO A 247 -1.54 -28.17 3.02
C PRO A 247 -2.08 -28.13 4.47
N ALA A 248 -1.25 -28.38 5.47
CA ALA A 248 -1.71 -28.51 6.86
C ALA A 248 -1.87 -27.16 7.60
N GLY A 249 -1.08 -26.13 7.23
CA GLY A 249 -1.07 -24.84 7.93
C GLY A 249 -2.12 -23.86 7.43
N SER A 250 -2.31 -23.78 6.11
CA SER A 250 -3.27 -22.86 5.49
C SER A 250 -4.72 -23.22 5.84
N GLY A 251 -5.04 -24.52 5.94
CA GLY A 251 -6.40 -24.99 6.22
C GLY A 251 -6.96 -24.51 7.57
N LYS A 252 -6.12 -24.40 8.61
CA LYS A 252 -6.58 -23.92 9.92
C LYS A 252 -6.92 -22.43 9.88
N ARG A 253 -6.05 -21.61 9.31
CA ARG A 253 -6.27 -20.16 9.17
C ARG A 253 -7.47 -19.88 8.26
N ALA A 254 -7.59 -20.59 7.15
CA ALA A 254 -8.73 -20.46 6.25
C ALA A 254 -10.05 -20.86 6.91
N ALA A 255 -10.05 -21.95 7.69
CA ALA A 255 -11.23 -22.37 8.45
C ALA A 255 -11.63 -21.35 9.54
N GLU A 256 -10.65 -20.71 10.20
CA GLU A 256 -10.91 -19.64 11.18
C GLU A 256 -11.53 -18.41 10.51
N LEU A 257 -10.97 -17.97 9.37
CA LEU A 257 -11.52 -16.84 8.62
C LEU A 257 -12.92 -17.17 8.06
N PHE A 258 -13.14 -18.39 7.55
CA PHE A 258 -14.45 -18.85 7.08
C PHE A 258 -15.49 -18.82 8.21
N ALA A 259 -15.13 -19.32 9.39
CA ALA A 259 -16.02 -19.31 10.55
C ALA A 259 -16.40 -17.88 10.97
N GLU A 260 -15.47 -16.93 10.83
CA GLU A 260 -15.77 -15.51 11.05
C GLU A 260 -16.73 -14.97 9.98
N LEU A 261 -16.48 -15.25 8.70
CA LEU A 261 -17.33 -14.82 7.58
C LEU A 261 -18.75 -15.38 7.70
N ALA A 262 -18.90 -16.68 7.95
CA ALA A 262 -20.20 -17.34 8.14
C ALA A 262 -21.00 -16.78 9.33
N ARG A 263 -20.32 -16.18 10.32
CA ARG A 263 -20.97 -15.49 11.44
C ARG A 263 -21.53 -14.11 11.03
N LEU A 264 -20.84 -13.41 10.13
CA LEU A 264 -21.24 -12.10 9.65
C LEU A 264 -22.27 -12.19 8.52
N ASP A 265 -22.11 -13.15 7.61
CA ASP A 265 -23.04 -13.45 6.53
C ASP A 265 -23.40 -14.95 6.51
N PRO A 266 -24.58 -15.33 7.03
CA PRO A 266 -25.02 -16.73 7.07
C PRO A 266 -25.32 -17.36 5.70
N ARG A 267 -25.28 -16.59 4.60
CA ARG A 267 -25.57 -17.09 3.25
C ARG A 267 -24.37 -17.76 2.58
N VAL A 268 -23.19 -17.53 3.13
CA VAL A 268 -21.91 -17.91 2.54
C VAL A 268 -21.67 -19.42 2.75
N GLY A 269 -21.44 -20.15 1.65
CA GLY A 269 -21.19 -21.60 1.67
C GLY A 269 -19.70 -21.92 1.75
N ARG A 270 -19.36 -23.12 2.23
CA ARG A 270 -17.95 -23.56 2.24
C ARG A 270 -17.45 -23.81 0.81
N GLU A 271 -18.35 -24.26 -0.05
CA GLU A 271 -18.12 -24.62 -1.45
C GLU A 271 -17.69 -23.42 -2.31
N ASP A 272 -17.99 -22.19 -1.87
CA ASP A 272 -17.65 -20.96 -2.58
C ASP A 272 -16.14 -20.63 -2.45
N TYR A 273 -15.45 -21.16 -1.43
CA TYR A 273 -14.05 -20.83 -1.12
C TYR A 273 -13.16 -22.05 -0.94
N TYR A 274 -13.72 -23.25 -0.84
CA TYR A 274 -12.95 -24.48 -0.64
C TYR A 274 -13.07 -25.37 -1.88
N ASP A 275 -11.96 -25.51 -2.60
CA ASP A 275 -11.84 -26.49 -3.67
C ASP A 275 -11.55 -27.87 -3.07
N ALA A 276 -12.54 -28.75 -3.13
CA ALA A 276 -12.43 -30.11 -2.62
C ALA A 276 -11.51 -30.99 -3.48
N GLU A 277 -11.32 -30.68 -4.76
CA GLU A 277 -10.41 -31.44 -5.63
C GLU A 277 -8.96 -31.06 -5.37
N GLY A 278 -8.69 -29.77 -5.15
CA GLY A 278 -7.37 -29.26 -4.79
C GLY A 278 -7.00 -29.34 -3.31
N GLU A 279 -7.96 -29.61 -2.41
CA GLU A 279 -7.81 -29.42 -0.96
C GLU A 279 -7.28 -28.02 -0.58
N THR A 280 -7.64 -27.02 -1.37
CA THR A 280 -7.15 -25.64 -1.21
C THR A 280 -8.30 -24.69 -0.88
N TRP A 281 -7.96 -23.63 -0.15
CA TRP A 281 -8.87 -22.52 0.13
C TRP A 281 -8.51 -21.33 -0.75
N ASP A 282 -9.51 -20.69 -1.35
CA ASP A 282 -9.38 -19.36 -1.95
C ASP A 282 -9.26 -18.31 -0.83
N MET A 283 -8.02 -18.05 -0.43
CA MET A 283 -7.70 -17.09 0.62
C MET A 283 -8.00 -15.65 0.21
N GLU A 284 -7.95 -15.34 -1.09
CA GLU A 284 -8.15 -13.97 -1.59
C GLU A 284 -9.63 -13.62 -1.58
N GLY A 285 -10.48 -14.49 -2.16
CA GLY A 285 -11.93 -14.35 -2.10
C GLY A 285 -12.43 -14.25 -0.66
N LEU A 286 -11.93 -15.14 0.21
CA LEU A 286 -12.39 -15.21 1.60
C LEU A 286 -12.00 -13.96 2.41
N GLN A 287 -10.82 -13.38 2.18
CA GLN A 287 -10.44 -12.11 2.81
C GLN A 287 -11.22 -10.93 2.24
N GLY A 288 -11.48 -10.91 0.93
CA GLY A 288 -12.29 -9.90 0.26
C GLY A 288 -13.71 -9.84 0.83
N ASP A 289 -14.39 -10.98 0.91
CA ASP A 289 -15.76 -11.05 1.41
C ASP A 289 -15.85 -10.80 2.92
N LEU A 290 -14.85 -11.23 3.70
CA LEU A 290 -14.77 -10.86 5.12
C LEU A 290 -14.69 -9.35 5.33
N LYS A 291 -13.95 -8.63 4.49
CA LYS A 291 -13.87 -7.17 4.54
C LYS A 291 -15.23 -6.54 4.25
N ILE A 292 -15.89 -6.96 3.16
CA ILE A 292 -17.21 -6.45 2.78
C ILE A 292 -18.24 -6.74 3.89
N ALA A 293 -18.25 -7.95 4.45
CA ALA A 293 -19.16 -8.34 5.52
C ALA A 293 -18.95 -7.51 6.80
N ARG A 294 -17.69 -7.22 7.16
CA ARG A 294 -17.35 -6.34 8.30
C ARG A 294 -17.83 -4.90 8.06
N GLU A 295 -17.65 -4.36 6.86
CA GLU A 295 -18.12 -3.02 6.49
C GLU A 295 -19.67 -2.94 6.52
N CYS A 296 -20.35 -3.99 6.05
CA CYS A 296 -21.81 -4.10 6.11
C CYS A 296 -22.32 -4.18 7.55
N ALA A 297 -21.67 -4.97 8.40
CA ALA A 297 -22.00 -5.11 9.82
C ALA A 297 -21.78 -3.79 10.59
N GLN A 298 -20.72 -3.05 10.28
CA GLN A 298 -20.46 -1.73 10.87
C GLN A 298 -21.53 -0.71 10.46
N THR A 299 -21.95 -0.73 9.19
CA THR A 299 -22.99 0.20 8.68
C THR A 299 -24.36 -0.07 9.32
N THR A 300 -24.69 -1.33 9.58
CA THR A 300 -25.97 -1.69 10.23
C THR A 300 -26.00 -1.38 11.73
N ALA A 301 -24.85 -1.39 12.41
CA ALA A 301 -24.78 -1.07 13.84
C ALA A 301 -25.02 0.42 14.17
N VAL A 302 -24.83 1.33 13.21
CA VAL A 302 -24.94 2.79 13.42
C VAL A 302 -26.37 3.34 13.22
N HIS A 303 -27.34 2.50 12.80
CA HIS A 303 -28.75 2.91 12.67
C HIS A 303 -29.73 2.29 13.68
N PRO A 304 -29.52 2.37 15.01
CA PRO A 304 -30.53 1.98 15.97
C PRO A 304 -31.36 3.19 16.42
N GLN A 305 -32.15 3.81 15.54
CA GLN A 305 -33.31 4.61 15.96
C GLN A 305 -34.21 4.99 14.78
N GLN A 306 -34.99 4.02 14.29
CA GLN A 306 -36.26 4.39 13.68
C GLN A 306 -37.22 4.79 14.83
N PRO A 307 -37.72 6.03 14.89
CA PRO A 307 -38.74 6.40 15.86
C PRO A 307 -39.95 5.51 15.62
N GLN A 308 -40.34 4.77 16.66
CA GLN A 308 -41.62 4.07 16.76
C GLN A 308 -42.71 5.06 16.31
N LEU A 309 -43.22 4.88 15.09
CA LEU A 309 -44.35 5.63 14.57
C LEU A 309 -45.55 5.23 15.42
N ASP A 310 -45.80 6.06 16.42
CA ASP A 310 -46.97 6.05 17.27
C ASP A 310 -48.21 6.05 16.38
N THR A 311 -48.80 4.85 16.19
CA THR A 311 -49.99 4.60 15.39
C THR A 311 -51.22 5.13 16.14
N LYS A 312 -51.24 6.45 16.39
CA LYS A 312 -52.46 7.13 16.82
C LYS A 312 -53.45 7.12 15.67
N LYS A 313 -54.36 6.14 15.74
CA LYS A 313 -55.68 6.05 15.08
C LYS A 313 -56.17 7.39 14.56
N ARG A 314 -55.84 7.74 13.31
CA ARG A 314 -56.57 8.78 12.58
C ARG A 314 -57.88 8.17 12.09
N LYS A 315 -58.92 8.45 12.86
CA LYS A 315 -60.33 8.17 12.56
C LYS A 315 -60.73 9.13 11.43
N TYR A 316 -60.64 8.68 10.17
CA TYR A 316 -61.14 9.45 9.04
C TYR A 316 -62.67 9.29 8.95
N PRO A 317 -63.45 10.39 8.93
CA PRO A 317 -64.87 10.32 8.63
C PRO A 317 -65.07 10.05 7.13
N VAL A 318 -65.79 8.96 6.84
CA VAL A 318 -66.33 8.64 5.52
C VAL A 318 -67.38 9.71 5.18
N THR A 319 -67.07 10.61 4.25
CA THR A 319 -68.10 11.40 3.58
C THR A 319 -68.51 10.69 2.31
N SER A 320 -69.69 10.07 2.40
CA SER A 320 -70.47 9.53 1.30
C SER A 320 -70.75 10.66 0.30
N ILE A 321 -70.25 10.54 -0.93
CA ILE A 321 -70.68 11.39 -2.04
C ILE A 321 -71.84 10.64 -2.69
N ASP A 322 -73.04 11.09 -2.33
CA ASP A 322 -74.27 10.69 -2.98
C ASP A 322 -74.32 11.19 -4.42
N ALA A 323 -74.88 10.31 -5.25
CA ALA A 323 -75.18 10.50 -6.65
C ALA A 323 -76.11 11.70 -6.90
N ALA A 324 -75.87 12.42 -8.00
CA ALA A 324 -76.89 13.22 -8.65
C ALA A 324 -76.90 12.92 -10.15
N LYS A 325 -78.13 12.74 -10.64
CA LYS A 325 -78.60 12.38 -11.98
C LYS A 325 -78.12 13.31 -13.09
#